data_AF-A0A4V1L5D5-F1
#
_entry.id   AF-A0A4V1L5D5-F1
#
_cell.length_a   1.000
_cell.length_b   1.000
_cell.length_c   1.000
_cell.angle_alpha   90.00
_cell.angle_beta   90.00
_cell.angle_gamma   90.00
#
_symmetry.space_group_name_H-M   'P 1'
#
loop_
_entity.id
_entity.type
_entity.pdbx_description
1 polymer ?
#
loop_
_entity_poly.entity_id
_entity_poly.type
_entity_poly.pdbx_seq_one_letter_code
_entity_poly.pdbx_strand_id
1 'polypeptide(L)'
;MTNFTRGLQEELAGTGIVVQLVAPAATATDIWDISGVPLSNLDPDTVMTAGDCVDASMAGLALGESVTLTSVEDIQLFSDYETARLKLLSASQTSRPASRYNLSKQGTA
;
A
#
# COMPACT_ATOMS: atom_id res chain seq x y z
N MET A 1 0.89 -3.07 -4.99
CA MET A 1 2.04 -2.21 -4.63
C MET A 1 2.65 -2.56 -3.28
N THR A 2 1.89 -3.09 -2.31
CA THR A 2 2.36 -3.43 -0.95
C THR A 2 2.92 -4.86 -0.78
N ASN A 3 2.64 -5.79 -1.70
CA ASN A 3 2.85 -7.23 -1.47
C ASN A 3 4.32 -7.65 -1.33
N PHE A 4 5.24 -7.05 -2.08
CA PHE A 4 6.66 -7.38 -1.99
C PHE A 4 7.21 -7.06 -0.59
N THR A 5 6.99 -5.83 -0.12
CA THR A 5 7.42 -5.40 1.21
C THR A 5 6.74 -6.22 2.31
N ARG A 6 5.46 -6.56 2.16
CA ARG A 6 4.75 -7.43 3.11
C ARG A 6 5.37 -8.82 3.20
N GLY A 7 5.69 -9.43 2.07
CA GLY A 7 6.38 -10.73 2.07
C GLY A 7 7.68 -10.67 2.86
N LEU A 8 8.49 -9.63 2.66
CA LEU A 8 9.71 -9.41 3.43
C LEU A 8 9.45 -9.20 4.92
N GLN A 9 8.41 -8.45 5.29
CA GLN A 9 8.02 -8.25 6.70
C GLN A 9 7.66 -9.58 7.39
N GLU A 10 6.93 -10.45 6.68
CA GLU A 10 6.57 -11.78 7.18
C GLU A 10 7.80 -12.71 7.26
N GLU A 11 8.64 -12.75 6.22
CA GLU A 11 9.84 -13.58 6.17
C GLU A 11 10.90 -13.20 7.20
N LEU A 12 11.03 -11.91 7.52
CA LEU A 12 12.03 -11.39 8.45
C LEU A 12 11.50 -11.21 9.87
N ALA A 13 10.26 -11.61 10.16
CA ALA A 13 9.67 -11.54 11.49
C ALA A 13 10.54 -12.31 12.52
N GLY A 14 10.87 -11.65 13.63
CA GLY A 14 11.69 -12.24 14.70
C GLY A 14 13.20 -12.24 14.45
N THR A 15 13.68 -11.78 13.29
CA THR A 15 15.13 -11.69 12.99
C THR A 15 15.82 -10.45 13.59
N GLY A 16 15.03 -9.48 14.06
CA GLY A 16 15.53 -8.15 14.47
C GLY A 16 15.71 -7.16 13.31
N ILE A 17 15.48 -7.58 12.06
CA ILE A 17 15.46 -6.69 10.91
C ILE A 17 14.07 -6.04 10.79
N VAL A 18 14.04 -4.71 10.64
CA VAL A 18 12.81 -3.94 10.41
C VAL A 18 12.70 -3.61 8.93
N VAL A 19 11.52 -3.89 8.36
CA VAL A 19 11.19 -3.54 6.97
C VAL A 19 9.99 -2.60 6.99
N GLN A 20 10.20 -1.36 6.56
CA GLN A 20 9.16 -0.34 6.46
C GLN A 20 8.75 -0.14 5.00
N LEU A 21 7.44 -0.09 4.74
CA LEU A 21 6.91 0.45 3.50
C LEU A 21 6.66 1.96 3.68
N VAL A 22 7.37 2.79 2.92
CA VAL A 22 7.07 4.21 2.81
C VAL A 22 6.30 4.45 1.51
N ALA A 23 5.10 4.99 1.60
CA ALA A 23 4.25 5.26 0.44
C ALA A 23 3.84 6.75 0.43
N PRO A 24 4.65 7.61 -0.18
CA PRO A 24 4.33 9.02 -0.29
C PRO A 24 3.29 9.30 -1.38
N ALA A 25 2.55 10.40 -1.21
CA ALA A 25 1.75 11.00 -2.28
C ALA A 25 2.64 11.89 -3.18
N ALA A 26 2.04 12.87 -3.86
CA ALA A 26 2.81 13.81 -4.66
C ALA A 26 3.82 14.56 -3.78
N THR A 27 5.09 14.45 -4.13
CA THR A 27 6.21 15.06 -3.39
C THR A 27 7.03 15.93 -4.33
N ALA A 28 7.32 17.16 -3.92
CA ALA A 28 8.08 18.14 -4.69
C ALA A 28 9.53 17.69 -4.91
N THR A 29 9.77 16.98 -6.00
CA THR A 29 11.09 16.44 -6.41
C THR A 29 11.28 16.61 -7.92
N ASP A 30 12.50 16.41 -8.41
CA ASP A 30 12.83 16.56 -9.84
C ASP A 30 12.17 15.50 -10.75
N ILE A 31 11.51 14.49 -10.19
CA ILE A 31 10.85 13.41 -10.95
C ILE A 31 9.73 13.93 -11.86
N TRP A 32 9.09 15.03 -11.48
CA TRP A 32 7.97 15.63 -12.20
C TRP A 32 8.38 16.15 -13.57
N ASP A 33 9.49 16.89 -13.63
CA ASP A 33 10.04 17.41 -14.89
C ASP A 33 10.47 16.28 -15.83
N ILE A 34 11.03 15.20 -15.27
CA ILE A 34 11.40 13.99 -16.04
C ILE A 34 10.16 13.24 -16.55
N SER A 35 9.06 13.25 -15.80
CA SER A 35 7.82 12.56 -16.14
C SER A 35 7.00 13.24 -17.24
N GLY A 36 7.36 14.47 -17.64
CA GLY A 36 6.61 15.28 -18.59
C GLY A 36 5.39 15.98 -17.99
N VAL A 37 5.22 15.93 -16.67
CA VAL A 37 4.18 16.66 -15.93
C VAL A 37 4.89 17.66 -15.00
N PRO A 38 4.98 18.94 -15.38
CA PRO A 38 5.59 19.96 -14.53
C PRO A 38 4.93 20.01 -13.16
N LEU A 39 5.73 20.14 -12.10
CA LEU A 39 5.23 20.23 -10.72
C LEU A 39 4.22 21.39 -10.54
N SER A 40 4.40 22.48 -11.29
CA SER A 40 3.51 23.64 -11.32
C SER A 40 2.09 23.34 -11.82
N ASN A 41 1.88 22.17 -12.45
CA ASN A 41 0.56 21.75 -12.91
C ASN A 41 -0.23 20.98 -11.84
N LEU A 42 0.41 20.67 -10.70
CA LEU A 42 -0.26 20.03 -9.57
C LEU A 42 -0.86 21.09 -8.64
N ASP A 43 -1.91 20.70 -7.94
CA ASP A 43 -2.48 21.53 -6.87
C ASP A 43 -1.48 21.60 -5.71
N PRO A 44 -0.95 22.79 -5.35
CA PRO A 44 0.03 22.94 -4.28
C PRO A 44 -0.46 22.41 -2.93
N ASP A 45 -1.77 22.40 -2.67
CA ASP A 45 -2.34 21.86 -1.43
C ASP A 45 -2.31 20.33 -1.36
N THR A 46 -1.94 19.66 -2.47
CA THR A 46 -1.83 18.20 -2.57
C THR A 46 -0.38 17.72 -2.71
N VAL A 47 0.59 18.64 -2.69
CA VAL A 47 2.02 18.35 -2.89
C VAL A 47 2.79 18.59 -1.60
N MET A 48 3.38 17.53 -1.06
CA MET A 48 4.26 17.61 0.12
C MET A 48 5.68 18.05 -0.28
N THR A 49 6.38 18.78 0.57
CA THR A 49 7.82 19.04 0.36
C THR A 49 8.62 17.75 0.53
N ALA A 50 9.77 17.64 -0.12
CA ALA A 50 10.65 16.48 0.07
C ALA A 50 11.15 16.34 1.53
N GLY A 51 11.40 17.48 2.20
CA GLY A 51 11.81 17.50 3.61
C GLY A 51 10.74 16.91 4.52
N ASP A 52 9.51 17.44 4.44
CA ASP A 52 8.40 16.95 5.27
C ASP A 52 8.08 15.48 4.98
N CYS A 53 8.20 15.04 3.72
CA CYS A 53 8.02 13.65 3.36
C CYS A 53 9.04 12.73 4.06
N VAL A 54 10.30 13.14 4.11
CA VAL A 54 11.35 12.38 4.80
C VAL A 54 11.13 12.40 6.31
N ASP A 55 10.80 13.56 6.88
CA ASP A 55 10.55 13.69 8.32
C ASP A 55 9.37 12.79 8.75
N ALA A 56 8.27 12.79 8.00
CA ALA A 56 7.14 11.90 8.23
C ALA A 56 7.51 10.42 8.10
N SER A 57 8.32 10.07 7.08
CA SER A 57 8.78 8.69 6.86
C SER A 57 9.62 8.17 8.04
N MET A 58 10.52 9.01 8.55
CA MET A 58 11.39 8.67 9.67
C MET A 58 10.63 8.67 11.00
N ALA A 59 9.65 9.55 11.17
CA ALA A 59 8.76 9.55 12.32
C ALA A 59 7.94 8.25 12.39
N GLY A 60 7.35 7.82 11.27
CA GLY A 60 6.65 6.53 11.18
C GLY A 60 7.56 5.34 11.51
N LEU A 61 8.81 5.36 11.04
CA LEU A 61 9.80 4.34 11.37
C LEU A 61 10.08 4.28 12.88
N ALA A 62 10.26 5.45 13.51
CA ALA A 62 10.51 5.56 14.95
C ALA A 62 9.31 5.10 15.80
N LEU A 63 8.09 5.26 15.30
CA LEU A 63 6.85 4.73 15.92
C LEU A 63 6.68 3.22 15.73
N GLY A 64 7.53 2.59 14.92
CA GLY A 64 7.44 1.16 14.61
C GLY A 64 6.37 0.81 13.57
N GLU A 65 5.95 1.78 12.75
CA GLU A 65 5.02 1.51 11.67
C GLU A 65 5.65 0.59 10.61
N SER A 66 4.95 -0.48 10.26
CA SER A 66 5.33 -1.33 9.12
C SER A 66 4.97 -0.69 7.78
N VAL A 67 3.97 0.20 7.78
CA VAL A 67 3.51 0.96 6.61
C VAL A 67 3.28 2.40 7.02
N THR A 68 4.03 3.32 6.40
CA THR A 68 3.92 4.76 6.62
C THR A 68 3.37 5.43 5.38
N LEU A 69 2.13 5.92 5.49
CA LEU A 69 1.42 6.66 4.47
C LEU A 69 1.56 8.16 4.80
N THR A 70 2.56 8.83 4.24
CA THR A 70 3.02 10.15 4.76
C THR A 70 1.96 11.26 4.74
N SER A 71 0.93 11.13 3.91
CA SER A 71 -0.16 12.12 3.77
C SER A 71 -1.49 11.69 4.38
N VAL A 72 -1.58 10.51 5.00
CA VAL A 72 -2.85 9.99 5.56
C VAL A 72 -2.94 10.33 7.04
N GLU A 73 -3.85 11.25 7.36
CA GLU A 73 -4.15 11.64 8.74
C GLU A 73 -4.91 10.53 9.50
N ASP A 74 -5.98 10.01 8.91
CA ASP A 74 -6.82 8.98 9.55
C ASP A 74 -6.27 7.58 9.28
N ILE A 75 -5.50 7.06 10.23
CA ILE A 75 -4.93 5.71 10.17
C ILE A 75 -6.00 4.60 10.10
N GLN A 76 -7.24 4.88 10.51
CA GLN A 76 -8.32 3.90 10.47
C GLN A 76 -8.62 3.47 9.03
N LEU A 77 -8.43 4.36 8.05
CA LEU A 77 -8.60 4.05 6.63
C LEU A 77 -7.70 2.88 6.18
N PHE A 78 -6.46 2.82 6.69
CA PHE A 78 -5.54 1.73 6.37
C PHE A 78 -5.94 0.43 7.07
N SER A 79 -6.35 0.51 8.34
CA SER A 79 -6.85 -0.65 9.09
C SER A 79 -8.09 -1.27 8.44
N ASP A 80 -9.01 -0.43 7.96
CA ASP A 80 -10.22 -0.88 7.27
C ASP A 80 -9.91 -1.53 5.93
N TYR A 81 -8.95 -0.95 5.18
CA TYR A 81 -8.41 -1.57 3.96
C TYR A 81 -7.83 -2.95 4.23
N GLU A 82 -7.01 -3.12 5.28
CA GLU A 82 -6.42 -4.42 5.63
C GLU A 82 -7.47 -5.44 6.03
N THR A 83 -8.47 -5.01 6.78
CA THR A 83 -9.61 -5.86 7.17
C THR A 83 -10.36 -6.34 5.92
N ALA A 84 -10.66 -5.45 4.98
CA ALA A 84 -11.31 -5.80 3.72
C ALA A 84 -10.44 -6.74 2.86
N ARG A 85 -9.13 -6.49 2.80
CA ARG A 85 -8.15 -7.30 2.06
C ARG A 85 -8.10 -8.74 2.58
N LEU A 86 -8.02 -8.93 3.90
CA LEU A 86 -8.01 -10.26 4.52
C LEU A 86 -9.35 -10.98 4.36
N LYS A 87 -10.47 -10.25 4.43
CA LYS A 87 -11.80 -10.81 4.16
C LYS A 87 -11.91 -11.36 2.73
N LEU A 88 -11.38 -10.64 1.74
CA LEU A 88 -11.34 -11.10 0.35
C LEU A 88 -10.46 -12.34 0.18
N LEU A 89 -9.28 -12.37 0.82
CA LEU A 89 -8.41 -13.55 0.82
C LEU A 89 -9.12 -14.77 1.40
N SER A 90 -9.72 -14.66 2.58
CA SER A 90 -10.47 -15.76 3.19
C SER A 90 -11.63 -16.24 2.31
N ALA A 91 -12.35 -15.31 1.67
CA ALA A 91 -13.46 -15.65 0.78
C ALA A 91 -13.02 -16.34 -0.52
N SER A 92 -11.76 -16.17 -0.96
CA SER A 92 -11.23 -16.80 -2.17
C SER A 92 -10.70 -18.22 -1.94
N GLN A 93 -10.53 -18.66 -0.68
CA GLN A 93 -10.07 -20.00 -0.32
C GLN A 93 -11.15 -21.09 -0.52
N THR A 94 -11.62 -21.26 -1.75
CA THR A 94 -12.62 -22.25 -2.14
C THR A 94 -12.20 -22.98 -3.43
N SER A 95 -12.55 -24.26 -3.53
CA SER A 95 -12.26 -25.09 -4.73
C SER A 95 -13.31 -24.92 -5.85
N ARG A 96 -14.31 -24.06 -5.65
CA ARG A 96 -15.42 -23.88 -6.59
C ARG A 96 -15.33 -22.52 -7.26
N PRO A 97 -15.46 -22.44 -8.61
CA PRO A 97 -15.67 -21.17 -9.28
C PRO A 97 -16.90 -20.45 -8.70
N ALA A 98 -16.82 -19.13 -8.57
CA ALA A 98 -17.94 -18.34 -8.08
C ALA A 98 -19.16 -18.49 -9.01
N SER A 99 -20.36 -18.61 -8.44
CA SER A 99 -21.61 -18.83 -9.19
C SER A 99 -21.86 -17.77 -10.27
N ARG A 100 -21.42 -16.53 -10.05
CA ARG A 100 -21.51 -15.42 -11.01
C ARG A 100 -20.86 -15.68 -12.37
N TYR A 101 -19.99 -16.68 -12.49
CA TYR A 101 -19.36 -17.05 -13.76
C TYR A 101 -20.22 -17.96 -14.64
N ASN A 102 -21.38 -18.44 -14.16
CA ASN A 102 -22.35 -19.22 -14.93
C ASN A 102 -21.74 -20.39 -15.72
N LEU A 103 -20.72 -21.05 -15.17
CA LEU A 103 -20.11 -22.21 -15.82
C LEU A 103 -21.10 -23.37 -15.82
N SER A 104 -21.57 -23.75 -17.02
CA SER A 104 -22.28 -25.00 -17.21
C SER A 104 -21.29 -26.15 -16.96
N LYS A 105 -21.55 -26.97 -15.94
CA LYS A 105 -20.80 -28.21 -15.75
C LYS A 105 -21.13 -29.12 -16.94
N GLN A 106 -20.31 -29.08 -18.00
CA GLN A 106 -20.30 -30.17 -18.98
C GLN A 106 -19.76 -31.40 -18.25
N GLY A 107 -20.58 -32.45 -18.20
CA GLY A 107 -20.34 -33.63 -17.39
C GLY A 107 -19.01 -34.31 -17.72
N THR A 108 -18.41 -34.88 -16.68
CA THR A 108 -17.63 -36.11 -16.80
C THR A 108 -17.97 -36.98 -15.61
N ALA A 109 -18.17 -38.26 -15.94
CA ALA A 109 -18.61 -39.35 -15.09
C ALA A 109 -17.60 -39.70 -13.98
#